data_AF-A0A9W7EZZ0-F1
#
_entry.id   AF-A0A9W7EZZ0-F1
#
_cell.length_a   1.000
_cell.length_b   1.000
_cell.length_c   1.000
_cell.angle_alpha   90.00
_cell.angle_beta   90.00
_cell.angle_gamma   90.00
#
_symmetry.space_group_name_H-M   'P 1'
#
loop_
_entity.id
_entity.type
_entity.pdbx_description
1 polymer ?
#
loop_
_entity_poly.entity_id
_entity_poly.type
_entity_poly.pdbx_seq_one_letter_code
_entity_poly.pdbx_strand_id
1 'polypeptide(L)'
;MSQPQLRPRVCGYSLITLVNLFNEATLDNKAKSSGYKKLSTDFSKAPMASYKKVSTCLNFWLTIGTVGSYLTHPSKGKTQLFRRSMSIEDALKVFDNPREHTGIGY
;
A
#
# COMPACT_ATOMS: atom_id res chain seq x y z
N MET A 1 -7.56 -29.73 30.70
CA MET A 1 -6.49 -28.79 30.28
C MET A 1 -5.99 -29.26 28.92
N SER A 2 -6.38 -28.59 27.84
CA SER A 2 -6.12 -29.06 26.46
C SER A 2 -4.83 -28.44 25.93
N GLN A 3 -3.89 -29.25 25.47
CA GLN A 3 -2.60 -28.79 24.94
C GLN A 3 -2.78 -28.03 23.61
N PRO A 4 -2.00 -26.96 23.35
CA PRO A 4 -2.05 -26.26 22.07
C PRO A 4 -1.35 -27.10 20.98
N GLN A 5 -2.10 -27.47 19.95
CA GLN A 5 -1.59 -28.15 18.76
C GLN A 5 -0.70 -27.18 17.95
N LEU A 6 0.60 -27.43 17.92
CA LEU A 6 1.56 -26.75 17.05
C LEU A 6 1.23 -27.11 15.59
N ARG A 7 0.79 -26.13 14.79
CA ARG A 7 0.58 -26.34 13.35
C ARG A 7 1.92 -26.46 12.62
N PRO A 8 2.08 -27.41 11.68
CA PRO A 8 3.33 -27.61 10.98
C PRO A 8 3.67 -26.42 10.07
N ARG A 9 4.95 -25.99 10.10
CA ARG A 9 5.54 -25.12 9.08
C ARG A 9 5.67 -25.92 7.78
N VAL A 10 4.74 -25.72 6.85
CA VAL A 10 4.95 -26.16 5.46
C VAL A 10 5.91 -25.20 4.76
N CYS A 11 7.17 -25.63 4.70
CA CYS A 11 8.16 -25.11 3.77
C CYS A 11 7.83 -25.69 2.38
N GLY A 12 7.18 -24.89 1.54
CA GLY A 12 6.90 -25.23 0.15
C GLY A 12 7.33 -24.07 -0.71
N TYR A 13 8.50 -24.18 -1.33
CA TYR A 13 8.88 -23.31 -2.45
C TYR A 13 8.05 -23.73 -3.66
N SER A 14 6.80 -23.28 -3.68
CA SER A 14 6.02 -23.20 -4.92
C SER A 14 6.67 -22.15 -5.81
N LEU A 15 6.64 -22.33 -7.12
CA LEU A 15 6.84 -21.24 -8.08
C LEU A 15 5.70 -20.22 -7.84
N ILE A 16 5.86 -19.39 -6.81
CA ILE A 16 4.94 -18.31 -6.49
C ILE A 16 5.18 -17.29 -7.59
N THR A 17 4.35 -17.30 -8.63
CA THR A 17 4.01 -16.05 -9.30
C THR A 17 3.74 -15.08 -8.16
N LEU A 18 4.60 -14.09 -7.95
CA LEU A 18 4.37 -13.08 -6.92
C LEU A 18 3.07 -12.41 -7.29
N VAL A 19 1.97 -12.91 -6.72
CA VAL A 19 0.65 -12.37 -6.99
C VAL A 19 0.68 -11.03 -6.29
N ASN A 20 0.74 -9.97 -7.09
CA ASN A 20 0.59 -8.63 -6.55
C ASN A 20 -0.79 -8.57 -5.89
N LEU A 21 -0.80 -8.34 -4.58
CA LEU A 21 -2.04 -8.11 -3.82
C LEU A 21 -2.77 -6.87 -4.36
N PHE A 22 -2.01 -5.89 -4.84
CA PHE A 22 -2.55 -4.73 -5.54
C PHE A 22 -2.35 -4.82 -7.05
N ASN A 23 -3.46 -4.68 -7.78
CA ASN A 23 -3.41 -4.50 -9.22
C ASN A 23 -3.03 -3.05 -9.55
N GLU A 24 -1.84 -2.86 -10.14
CA GLU A 24 -1.31 -1.55 -10.50
C GLU A 24 -2.18 -0.79 -11.52
N ALA A 25 -2.81 -1.48 -12.47
CA ALA A 25 -3.69 -0.84 -13.44
C ALA A 25 -4.95 -0.25 -12.77
N THR A 26 -5.50 -0.95 -11.77
CA THR A 26 -6.60 -0.43 -10.96
C THR A 26 -6.18 0.82 -10.18
N LEU A 27 -4.98 0.78 -9.58
CA LEU A 27 -4.42 1.94 -8.88
C LEU A 27 -4.18 3.12 -9.83
N ASP A 28 -3.66 2.88 -11.04
CA ASP A 28 -3.42 3.91 -12.06
C ASP A 28 -4.71 4.61 -12.49
N ASN A 29 -5.77 3.84 -12.73
CA ASN A 29 -7.08 4.37 -13.10
C ASN A 29 -7.67 5.23 -11.98
N LYS A 30 -7.63 4.74 -10.73
CA LYS A 30 -8.11 5.51 -9.57
C LYS A 30 -7.25 6.76 -9.33
N ALA A 31 -5.93 6.65 -9.42
CA ALA A 31 -5.00 7.78 -9.29
C ALA A 31 -5.33 8.88 -10.30
N LYS A 32 -5.52 8.50 -11.58
CA LYS A 32 -5.88 9.43 -12.66
C LYS A 32 -7.22 10.13 -12.37
N SER A 33 -8.25 9.37 -11.99
CA SER A 33 -9.57 9.94 -11.63
C SER A 33 -9.51 10.88 -10.43
N SER A 34 -8.57 10.65 -9.50
CA SER A 34 -8.39 11.42 -8.27
C SER A 34 -7.38 12.58 -8.43
N GLY A 35 -6.85 12.79 -9.65
CA GLY A 35 -5.93 13.88 -9.99
C GLY A 35 -4.48 13.67 -9.52
N TYR A 36 -4.08 12.43 -9.25
CA TYR A 36 -2.69 12.08 -8.97
C TYR A 36 -1.93 11.80 -10.26
N LYS A 37 -0.64 12.14 -10.26
CA LYS A 37 0.31 11.79 -11.32
C LYS A 37 1.17 10.63 -10.88
N LYS A 38 1.28 9.59 -11.72
CA LYS A 38 2.18 8.46 -11.48
C LYS A 38 3.64 8.94 -11.53
N LEU A 39 4.44 8.48 -10.57
CA LEU A 39 5.88 8.71 -10.55
C LEU A 39 6.57 7.52 -11.23
N SER A 40 7.63 7.81 -11.99
CA SER A 40 8.51 6.76 -12.51
C SER A 40 9.31 6.20 -11.34
N THR A 41 9.04 4.96 -10.96
CA THR A 41 9.77 4.24 -9.92
C THR A 41 10.66 3.21 -10.58
N ASP A 42 11.92 3.13 -10.16
CA ASP A 42 12.80 2.04 -10.55
C ASP A 42 12.31 0.74 -9.87
N PHE A 43 11.89 -0.22 -10.68
CA PHE A 43 11.38 -1.52 -10.24
C PHE A 43 12.48 -2.40 -9.60
N SER A 44 13.76 -1.98 -9.65
CA SER A 44 14.90 -2.74 -9.15
C SER A 44 14.91 -3.03 -7.64
N LYS A 45 14.16 -2.27 -6.81
CA LYS A 45 14.19 -2.40 -5.34
C LYS A 45 12.98 -3.11 -4.74
N ALA A 46 11.77 -2.86 -5.24
CA ALA A 46 10.54 -3.52 -4.83
C ALA A 46 9.41 -3.16 -5.81
N PRO A 47 8.45 -4.08 -6.10
CA PRO A 47 7.26 -3.76 -6.88
C PRO A 47 6.38 -2.77 -6.12
N MET A 48 6.52 -1.50 -6.45
CA MET A 48 5.86 -0.38 -5.80
C MET A 48 5.32 0.59 -6.84
N ALA A 49 4.07 1.01 -6.67
CA ALA A 49 3.48 2.09 -7.45
C ALA A 49 3.44 3.37 -6.61
N SER A 50 3.95 4.48 -7.15
CA SER A 50 3.99 5.77 -6.47
C SER A 50 3.22 6.83 -7.23
N TYR A 51 2.44 7.63 -6.50
CA TYR A 51 1.55 8.64 -7.04
C TYR A 51 1.68 9.96 -6.28
N LYS A 52 1.76 11.08 -7.00
CA LYS A 52 1.94 12.42 -6.42
C LYS A 52 0.81 13.37 -6.81
N LYS A 53 0.34 14.16 -5.84
CA LYS A 53 -0.63 15.25 -6.03
C LYS A 53 -0.26 16.41 -5.12
N VAL A 54 0.11 17.56 -5.69
CA VAL A 54 0.46 18.82 -5.00
C VAL A 54 1.33 18.62 -3.74
N SER A 55 0.72 18.42 -2.56
CA SER A 55 1.36 18.26 -1.25
C SER A 55 1.32 16.84 -0.67
N THR A 56 0.84 15.86 -1.45
CA THR A 56 0.66 14.47 -1.04
C THR A 56 1.38 13.51 -2.00
N CYS A 57 2.05 12.51 -1.43
CA CYS A 57 2.61 11.37 -2.14
C CYS A 57 2.05 10.09 -1.53
N LEU A 58 1.63 9.15 -2.38
CA LEU A 58 1.13 7.84 -1.99
C LEU A 58 2.04 6.76 -2.60
N ASN A 59 2.46 5.80 -1.77
CA ASN A 59 3.25 4.65 -2.18
C ASN A 59 2.47 3.38 -1.85
N PHE A 60 2.35 2.49 -2.83
CA PHE A 60 1.66 1.21 -2.72
C PHE A 60 2.67 0.09 -2.98
N TRP A 61 3.01 -0.68 -1.95
CA TRP A 61 3.85 -1.86 -2.09
C TRP A 61 2.97 -3.04 -2.50
N LEU A 62 3.08 -3.42 -3.78
CA LEU A 62 2.07 -4.22 -4.48
C LEU A 62 1.99 -5.66 -3.96
N THR A 63 3.09 -6.23 -3.48
CA THR A 63 3.17 -7.61 -3.01
C THR A 63 2.74 -7.81 -1.56
N ILE A 64 2.93 -6.81 -0.71
CA ILE A 64 2.73 -6.93 0.74
C ILE A 64 1.52 -6.15 1.27
N GLY A 65 0.79 -5.44 0.39
CA GLY A 65 -0.41 -4.71 0.79
C GLY A 65 -0.16 -3.51 1.70
N THR A 66 1.06 -2.94 1.65
CA THR A 66 1.39 -1.76 2.46
C THR A 66 1.12 -0.50 1.67
N VAL A 67 0.49 0.49 2.31
CA VAL A 67 0.21 1.81 1.74
C VAL A 67 0.82 2.88 2.64
N GLY A 68 1.72 3.68 2.07
CA GLY A 68 2.33 4.83 2.72
C GLY A 68 1.77 6.12 2.14
N SER A 69 1.33 7.03 3.00
CA SER A 69 0.92 8.37 2.61
C SER A 69 1.85 9.40 3.26
N TYR A 70 2.44 10.26 2.44
CA TYR A 70 3.33 11.33 2.85
C TYR A 70 2.65 12.66 2.53
N LEU A 71 2.42 13.47 3.56
CA LEU A 71 1.72 14.74 3.43
C LEU A 71 2.56 15.87 4.01
N THR A 72 2.60 16.99 3.30
CA THR A 72 3.11 18.25 3.86
C THR A 72 1.98 18.97 4.59
N HIS A 73 2.01 18.95 5.92
CA HIS A 73 1.09 19.70 6.78
C HIS A 73 1.52 21.17 6.85
N PRO A 74 0.60 22.14 6.76
CA PRO A 74 0.93 23.57 6.82
C PRO A 74 1.72 23.96 8.08
N SER A 75 1.30 23.45 9.25
CA SER A 75 1.97 23.72 10.53
C SER A 75 2.98 22.66 10.99
N LYS A 76 2.70 21.36 10.81
CA LYS A 76 3.56 20.26 11.33
C LYS A 76 4.69 19.86 10.37
N GLY A 77 4.76 20.45 9.18
CA GLY A 77 5.72 20.06 8.16
C GLY A 77 5.41 18.68 7.57
N LYS A 78 6.44 17.95 7.15
CA LYS A 78 6.27 16.64 6.49
C LYS A 78 5.82 15.59 7.51
N THR A 79 4.73 14.90 7.19
CA THR A 79 4.13 13.83 8.00
C THR A 79 3.99 12.58 7.14
N GLN A 80 4.03 11.41 7.79
CA GLN A 80 3.87 10.12 7.12
C GLN A 80 2.90 9.23 7.90
N LEU A 81 2.18 8.39 7.18
CA LEU A 81 1.28 7.40 7.74
C LEU A 81 1.38 6.11 6.92
N PHE A 82 1.66 5.01 7.60
CA PHE A 82 1.75 3.68 7.00
C PHE A 82 0.57 2.83 7.43
N ARG A 83 0.04 2.06 6.50
CA ARG A 83 -1.05 1.10 6.70
C ARG A 83 -0.59 -0.22 6.13
N ARG A 84 -0.55 -1.27 6.95
CA ARG A 84 -0.09 -2.61 6.55
C ARG A 84 -1.28 -3.53 6.26
N SER A 85 -1.06 -4.54 5.41
CA SER A 85 -2.01 -5.62 5.12
C SER A 85 -3.39 -5.11 4.66
N MET A 86 -3.41 -4.06 3.83
CA MET A 86 -4.65 -3.51 3.29
C MET A 86 -5.19 -4.36 2.13
N SER A 87 -6.52 -4.42 2.04
CA SER A 87 -7.23 -4.87 0.84
C SER A 87 -7.08 -3.85 -0.30
N ILE A 88 -7.31 -4.27 -1.55
CA ILE A 88 -7.29 -3.32 -2.67
C ILE A 88 -8.42 -2.30 -2.54
N GLU A 89 -9.59 -2.69 -2.04
CA GLU A 89 -10.75 -1.82 -1.84
C GLU A 89 -10.44 -0.71 -0.85
N ASP A 90 -9.78 -1.03 0.27
CA ASP A 90 -9.40 -0.02 1.26
C ASP A 90 -8.24 0.84 0.76
N ALA A 91 -7.30 0.26 0.01
CA ALA A 91 -6.20 1.00 -0.61
C ALA A 91 -6.72 2.08 -1.58
N LEU A 92 -7.82 1.80 -2.30
CA LEU A 92 -8.45 2.76 -3.20
C LEU A 92 -9.07 3.96 -2.47
N LYS A 93 -9.59 3.77 -1.25
CA LYS A 93 -10.15 4.87 -0.42
C LYS A 93 -9.06 5.87 0.02
N VAL A 94 -7.80 5.42 0.14
CA VAL A 94 -6.67 6.29 0.50
C VAL A 94 -6.45 7.41 -0.52
N PHE A 95 -6.84 7.23 -1.79
CA PHE A 95 -6.78 8.31 -2.78
C PHE A 95 -7.73 9.47 -2.45
N ASP A 96 -8.88 9.17 -1.84
CA ASP A 96 -9.92 10.14 -1.51
C ASP A 96 -9.59 10.85 -0.19
N ASN A 97 -9.12 10.10 0.83
CA ASN A 97 -8.64 10.66 2.09
C ASN A 97 -7.29 10.05 2.52
N PRO A 98 -6.15 10.64 2.11
CA PRO A 98 -4.82 10.16 2.47
C PRO A 98 -4.52 10.16 3.98
N ARG A 99 -5.32 10.85 4.80
CA ARG A 99 -5.17 10.86 6.27
C ARG A 99 -6.09 9.90 6.99
N GLU A 100 -6.91 9.14 6.26
CA GLU A 100 -7.86 8.21 6.87
C GLU A 100 -7.12 7.20 7.73
N HIS A 101 -7.50 7.15 9.00
CA HIS A 101 -7.02 6.16 9.94
C HIS A 101 -7.98 4.97 9.89
N THR A 102 -7.55 3.86 9.28
CA THR A 102 -8.43 2.71 9.04
C THR A 102 -8.57 1.79 10.26
N GLY A 103 -7.87 2.08 11.37
CA GLY A 103 -7.77 1.21 12.54
C GLY A 103 -6.99 -0.10 12.32
N ILE A 104 -6.43 -0.32 11.13
CA ILE A 104 -5.73 -1.55 10.73
C ILE A 104 -4.27 -1.26 10.38
N GLY A 105 -3.35 -2.04 10.94
CA GLY A 105 -1.97 -2.16 10.43
C GLY A 105 -1.05 -0.96 10.71
N TYR A 106 -1.23 -0.30 11.86
CA TYR A 106 -0.38 0.80 12.35
C TYR A 106 0.70 0.29 13.31
#